data_AF-A0A2G8S2I3-F1
#
_entry.id   AF-A0A2G8S2I3-F1
#
_cell.length_a   1.000
_cell.length_b   1.000
_cell.length_c   1.000
_cell.angle_alpha   90.00
_cell.angle_beta   90.00
_cell.angle_gamma   90.00
#
_symmetry.space_group_name_H-M   'P 1'
#
loop_
_entity.id
_entity.type
_entity.pdbx_description
1 polymer ?
#
loop_
_entity_poly.entity_id
_entity_poly.type
_entity_poly.pdbx_seq_one_letter_code
_entity_poly.pdbx_strand_id
1 'polypeptide(L)'
;MPHLTHLSLRDHPRVYHQLSYGYNVRDGPEGRSWAAPLLSPDEALSLLQRMDLSRLTSLELVYIAPDADSDNALLSHIAQALPKLEHLELHRYRGLEGPNRPRTDRVQHIHIARLLSTAKTLRTLRLNLDFHEDHQAYCANRRKRDAWLALFRDERGPEIVEIVAASCLQLEYVALLYHGYAGATWAEFHPQRCAEPRFVLDNTGGHLDSEECIREWESM
;
A
#
# COMPACT_ATOMS: atom_id res chain seq x y z
N MET A 1 -2.57 27.14 -1.85
CA MET A 1 -2.86 26.86 -0.43
C MET A 1 -1.54 26.77 0.32
N PRO A 2 -0.99 27.85 0.91
CA PRO A 2 0.43 27.89 1.32
C PRO A 2 0.80 27.13 2.63
N HIS A 3 -0.05 26.21 3.10
CA HIS A 3 0.11 25.53 4.40
C HIS A 3 -0.30 24.05 4.41
N LEU A 4 -0.50 23.42 3.25
CA LEU A 4 -0.89 22.01 3.22
C LEU A 4 0.30 21.14 3.69
N THR A 5 0.13 20.50 4.85
CA THR A 5 1.13 19.59 5.44
C THR A 5 0.73 18.12 5.31
N HIS A 6 -0.57 17.85 5.14
CA HIS A 6 -1.13 16.50 5.03
C HIS A 6 -2.07 16.44 3.83
N LEU A 7 -1.92 15.41 3.00
CA LEU A 7 -2.78 15.15 1.86
C LEU A 7 -3.08 13.65 1.81
N SER A 8 -4.36 13.30 1.74
CA SER A 8 -4.79 11.93 1.48
C SER A 8 -5.73 11.89 0.29
N LEU A 9 -5.35 11.15 -0.74
CA LEU A 9 -6.18 10.86 -1.92
C LEU A 9 -6.52 9.37 -1.88
N ARG A 10 -7.69 9.04 -1.32
CA ARG A 10 -8.09 7.67 -0.94
C ARG A 10 -9.24 7.11 -1.76
N ASP A 11 -9.32 5.80 -1.79
CA ASP A 11 -10.51 5.02 -2.09
C ASP A 11 -11.41 4.88 -0.84
N HIS A 12 -12.71 4.63 -1.04
CA HIS A 12 -13.61 4.23 0.04
C HIS A 12 -14.77 3.37 -0.50
N PRO A 13 -14.97 2.15 0.04
CA PRO A 13 -14.07 1.43 0.94
C PRO A 13 -12.76 1.06 0.21
N ARG A 14 -11.76 0.54 0.94
CA ARG A 14 -10.51 0.07 0.32
C ARG A 14 -10.79 -0.97 -0.77
N VAL A 15 -10.18 -0.81 -1.94
CA VAL A 15 -10.41 -1.68 -3.11
C VAL A 15 -9.98 -3.12 -2.86
N TYR A 16 -8.99 -3.38 -1.99
CA TYR A 16 -8.62 -4.76 -1.66
C TYR A 16 -9.76 -5.58 -1.03
N HIS A 17 -10.77 -4.94 -0.43
CA HIS A 17 -11.98 -5.61 0.09
C HIS A 17 -12.80 -6.28 -1.01
N GLN A 18 -12.64 -5.83 -2.25
CA GLN A 18 -13.38 -6.31 -3.42
C GLN A 18 -12.54 -7.27 -4.29
N LEU A 19 -11.21 -7.20 -4.20
CA LEU A 19 -10.30 -8.01 -5.01
C LEU A 19 -10.49 -9.52 -4.81
N SER A 20 -10.77 -9.96 -3.57
CA SER A 20 -10.99 -11.38 -3.27
C SER A 20 -12.30 -11.95 -3.80
N TYR A 21 -13.24 -11.10 -4.22
CA TYR A 21 -14.60 -11.48 -4.63
C TYR A 21 -14.97 -11.04 -6.06
N GLY A 22 -14.01 -10.49 -6.82
CA GLY A 22 -14.18 -10.19 -8.24
C GLY A 22 -15.15 -9.05 -8.55
N TYR A 23 -15.07 -7.92 -7.81
CA TYR A 23 -15.82 -6.66 -8.04
C TYR A 23 -17.36 -6.73 -8.06
N ASN A 24 -17.93 -7.92 -7.93
CA ASN A 24 -19.39 -8.14 -7.94
C ASN A 24 -20.00 -8.14 -6.53
N VAL A 25 -19.24 -7.74 -5.52
CA VAL A 25 -19.77 -7.59 -4.16
C VAL A 25 -20.78 -6.45 -4.17
N ARG A 26 -21.96 -6.72 -3.60
CA ARG A 26 -23.10 -5.81 -3.51
C ARG A 26 -23.25 -5.28 -2.08
N ASP A 27 -22.13 -4.88 -1.49
CA ASP A 27 -22.02 -4.34 -0.13
C ASP A 27 -21.97 -2.80 -0.10
N GLY A 28 -22.27 -2.15 -1.22
CA GLY A 28 -22.45 -0.70 -1.30
C GLY A 28 -23.87 -0.23 -1.01
N PRO A 29 -24.09 1.09 -1.01
CA PRO A 29 -25.39 1.69 -0.76
C PRO A 29 -26.46 1.09 -1.68
N GLU A 30 -27.61 0.75 -1.11
CA GLU A 30 -28.74 0.12 -1.81
C GLU A 30 -28.42 -1.27 -2.42
N GLY A 31 -27.40 -1.97 -1.90
CA GLY A 31 -27.01 -3.30 -2.42
C GLY A 31 -26.36 -3.22 -3.81
N ARG A 32 -25.73 -2.10 -4.14
CA ARG A 32 -24.96 -1.92 -5.37
C ARG A 32 -23.48 -2.18 -5.11
N SER A 33 -22.70 -2.39 -6.17
CA SER A 33 -21.24 -2.40 -6.06
C SER A 33 -20.73 -0.99 -5.85
N TRP A 34 -19.74 -0.82 -4.98
CA TRP A 34 -19.06 0.46 -4.80
C TRP A 34 -18.37 0.88 -6.10
N ALA A 35 -18.49 2.16 -6.45
CA ALA A 35 -17.65 2.72 -7.51
C ALA A 35 -16.20 2.76 -6.99
N ALA A 36 -15.27 2.17 -7.74
CA ALA A 36 -13.84 2.22 -7.44
C ALA A 36 -13.07 3.00 -8.53
N PRO A 37 -13.33 4.31 -8.72
CA PRO A 37 -12.59 5.11 -9.69
C PRO A 37 -11.18 5.39 -9.13
N LEU A 38 -10.28 4.42 -9.28
CA LEU A 38 -8.88 4.57 -8.94
C LEU A 38 -8.20 5.46 -9.97
N LEU A 39 -7.40 6.43 -9.49
CA LEU A 39 -6.54 7.24 -10.34
C LEU A 39 -5.50 6.35 -11.01
N SER A 40 -5.26 6.56 -12.30
CA SER A 40 -4.03 6.11 -12.96
C SER A 40 -2.81 6.88 -12.42
N PRO A 41 -1.57 6.39 -12.65
CA PRO A 41 -0.38 7.07 -12.17
C PRO A 41 -0.21 8.45 -12.80
N ASP A 42 -0.60 8.59 -14.08
CA ASP A 42 -0.58 9.86 -14.81
C ASP A 42 -1.56 10.87 -14.23
N GLU A 43 -2.80 10.45 -13.91
CA GLU A 43 -3.79 11.33 -13.28
C GLU A 43 -3.32 11.78 -11.90
N ALA A 44 -2.81 10.85 -11.08
CA ALA A 44 -2.25 11.17 -9.77
C ALA A 44 -1.06 12.14 -9.88
N LEU A 45 -0.14 11.90 -10.80
CA LEU A 45 1.00 12.79 -11.04
C LEU A 45 0.53 14.18 -11.48
N SER A 46 -0.42 14.24 -12.40
CA SER A 46 -0.99 15.48 -12.92
C SER A 46 -1.67 16.29 -11.81
N LEU A 47 -2.32 15.62 -10.84
CA LEU A 47 -2.90 16.28 -9.66
C LEU A 47 -1.80 16.85 -8.75
N LEU A 48 -0.81 16.04 -8.38
CA LEU A 48 0.28 16.46 -7.49
C LEU A 48 1.08 17.64 -8.07
N GLN A 49 1.35 17.63 -9.37
CA GLN A 49 2.08 18.71 -10.06
C GLN A 49 1.34 20.06 -10.09
N ARG A 50 0.01 20.06 -9.95
CA ARG A 50 -0.79 21.29 -9.94
C ARG A 50 -0.93 21.90 -8.55
N MET A 51 -0.48 21.20 -7.52
CA MET A 51 -0.58 21.63 -6.12
C MET A 51 0.76 22.18 -5.63
N ASP A 52 0.73 23.23 -4.82
CA ASP A 52 1.90 23.65 -4.04
C ASP A 52 2.04 22.75 -2.81
N LEU A 53 2.91 21.74 -2.93
CA LEU A 53 3.17 20.72 -1.92
C LEU A 53 4.55 20.90 -1.24
N SER A 54 5.15 22.08 -1.36
CA SER A 54 6.49 22.40 -0.82
C SER A 54 6.62 22.21 0.70
N ARG A 55 5.49 22.15 1.41
CA ARG A 55 5.40 21.98 2.86
C ARG A 55 4.78 20.65 3.30
N LEU A 56 4.47 19.76 2.35
CA LEU A 56 3.83 18.49 2.64
C LEU A 56 4.78 17.59 3.43
N THR A 57 4.32 17.12 4.59
CA THR A 57 5.04 16.18 5.46
C THR A 57 4.42 14.79 5.44
N SER A 58 3.13 14.68 5.12
CA SER A 58 2.42 13.40 5.03
C SER A 58 1.61 13.30 3.74
N LEU A 59 1.81 12.20 3.01
CA LEU A 59 1.07 11.86 1.80
C LEU A 59 0.51 10.45 1.92
N GLU A 60 -0.79 10.30 1.70
CA GLU A 60 -1.42 9.03 1.39
C GLU A 60 -1.98 9.07 -0.02
N LEU A 61 -1.65 8.07 -0.83
CA LEU A 61 -2.08 7.99 -2.21
C LEU A 61 -2.52 6.58 -2.60
N VAL A 62 -3.70 6.51 -3.18
CA VAL A 62 -4.28 5.30 -3.73
C VAL A 62 -4.37 5.42 -5.24
N TYR A 63 -3.87 4.42 -5.96
CA TYR A 63 -3.85 4.43 -7.42
C TYR A 63 -3.77 3.01 -8.00
N ILE A 64 -4.11 2.91 -9.28
CA ILE A 64 -3.95 1.70 -10.08
C ILE A 64 -2.75 1.86 -11.02
N ALA A 65 -1.87 0.87 -11.04
CA ALA A 65 -0.74 0.79 -11.95
C ALA A 65 -1.01 -0.36 -12.96
N PRO A 66 -1.37 -0.05 -14.21
CA PRO A 66 -1.71 -1.05 -15.24
C PRO A 66 -0.60 -2.07 -15.48
N ASP A 67 0.66 -1.64 -15.36
CA ASP A 67 1.84 -2.48 -15.55
C ASP A 67 2.93 -2.16 -14.51
N ALA A 68 4.04 -2.90 -14.56
CA ALA A 68 5.11 -2.86 -13.57
C ALA A 68 5.85 -1.51 -13.46
N ASP A 69 5.89 -0.73 -14.54
CA ASP A 69 6.72 0.48 -14.65
C ASP A 69 5.91 1.77 -14.89
N SER A 70 4.59 1.64 -15.10
CA SER A 70 3.66 2.73 -15.39
C SER A 70 3.64 3.84 -14.34
N ASP A 71 4.05 3.57 -13.11
CA ASP A 71 4.07 4.52 -11.99
C ASP A 71 5.45 5.11 -11.69
N ASN A 72 6.48 4.79 -12.48
CA ASN A 72 7.84 5.28 -12.25
C ASN A 72 7.94 6.82 -12.18
N ALA A 73 7.22 7.52 -13.05
CA ALA A 73 7.20 8.98 -13.07
C ALA A 73 6.52 9.56 -11.82
N LEU A 74 5.41 8.96 -11.38
CA LEU A 74 4.69 9.33 -10.17
C LEU A 74 5.57 9.12 -8.93
N LEU A 75 6.14 7.93 -8.77
CA LEU A 75 6.99 7.59 -7.63
C LEU A 75 8.24 8.48 -7.56
N SER A 76 8.88 8.72 -8.70
CA SER A 76 10.03 9.64 -8.79
C SER A 76 9.64 11.07 -8.40
N HIS A 77 8.49 11.55 -8.87
CA HIS A 77 8.00 12.87 -8.52
C HIS A 77 7.73 12.99 -7.01
N ILE A 78 7.01 12.04 -6.41
CA ILE A 78 6.76 12.01 -4.96
C ILE A 78 8.09 12.08 -4.20
N ALA A 79 9.07 11.27 -4.62
CA ALA A 79 10.30 11.13 -3.87
C ALA A 79 11.30 12.30 -4.05
N GLN A 80 11.18 13.08 -5.13
CA GLN A 80 12.13 14.15 -5.46
C GLN A 80 11.54 15.56 -5.30
N ALA A 81 10.24 15.74 -5.56
CA ALA A 81 9.59 17.05 -5.57
C ALA A 81 8.98 17.45 -4.21
N LEU A 82 8.94 16.53 -3.24
CA LEU A 82 8.36 16.75 -1.91
C LEU A 82 9.47 16.78 -0.84
N PRO A 83 10.18 17.92 -0.68
CA PRO A 83 11.43 17.99 0.10
C PRO A 83 11.26 17.82 1.61
N LYS A 84 10.01 17.80 2.11
CA LYS A 84 9.69 17.65 3.54
C LYS A 84 8.88 16.41 3.85
N LEU A 85 8.72 15.49 2.88
CA LEU A 85 7.90 14.31 3.06
C LEU A 85 8.55 13.38 4.09
N GLU A 86 7.87 13.21 5.23
CA GLU A 86 8.30 12.36 6.34
C GLU A 86 7.50 11.06 6.40
N HIS A 87 6.22 11.12 6.02
CA HIS A 87 5.29 10.00 6.08
C HIS A 87 4.68 9.76 4.70
N LEU A 88 4.88 8.56 4.16
CA LEU A 88 4.30 8.16 2.88
C LEU A 88 3.50 6.88 3.06
N GLU A 89 2.24 6.89 2.64
CA GLU A 89 1.38 5.72 2.55
C GLU A 89 0.93 5.53 1.10
N LEU A 90 1.21 4.38 0.51
CA LEU A 90 0.81 4.04 -0.85
C LEU A 90 -0.06 2.79 -0.86
N HIS A 91 -1.22 2.88 -1.51
CA HIS A 91 -1.99 1.72 -1.91
C HIS A 91 -1.91 1.60 -3.43
N ARG A 92 -1.02 0.71 -3.89
CA ARG A 92 -0.74 0.46 -5.30
C ARG A 92 -1.40 -0.85 -5.72
N TYR A 93 -2.45 -0.74 -6.53
CA TYR A 93 -3.13 -1.90 -7.11
C TYR A 93 -2.62 -2.19 -8.52
N ARG A 94 -2.49 -3.47 -8.89
CA ARG A 94 -2.17 -3.84 -10.30
C ARG A 94 -3.36 -3.53 -11.20
N GLY A 95 -3.14 -3.50 -12.51
CA GLY A 95 -4.20 -3.43 -13.51
C GLY A 95 -5.38 -4.35 -13.21
N LEU A 96 -6.59 -3.80 -13.32
CA LEU A 96 -7.84 -4.54 -13.18
C LEU A 96 -8.20 -5.07 -14.56
N GLU A 97 -7.67 -6.24 -14.88
CA GLU A 97 -8.10 -6.93 -16.08
C GLU A 97 -9.52 -7.48 -15.87
N GLY A 98 -10.29 -7.59 -16.95
CA GLY A 98 -11.67 -8.05 -16.91
C GLY A 98 -11.83 -9.44 -16.26
N PRO A 99 -13.06 -9.86 -15.95
CA PRO A 99 -13.38 -10.99 -15.08
C PRO A 99 -12.81 -12.37 -15.49
N ASN A 100 -12.19 -12.48 -16.66
CA ASN A 100 -11.67 -13.72 -17.23
C ASN A 100 -10.17 -13.68 -17.59
N ARG A 101 -9.41 -12.68 -17.13
CA ARG A 101 -7.97 -12.62 -17.37
C ARG A 101 -7.18 -12.68 -16.06
N PRO A 102 -6.29 -13.68 -15.89
CA PRO A 102 -5.49 -13.78 -14.67
C PRO A 102 -4.50 -12.62 -14.60
N ARG A 103 -4.46 -11.94 -13.44
CA ARG A 103 -3.49 -10.87 -13.13
C ARG A 103 -2.10 -11.47 -12.95
N THR A 104 -1.41 -11.71 -14.06
CA THR A 104 -0.08 -12.33 -14.09
C THR A 104 1.05 -11.36 -13.83
N ASP A 105 0.80 -10.05 -13.93
CA ASP A 105 1.80 -9.04 -13.69
C ASP A 105 2.26 -9.05 -12.23
N ARG A 106 3.58 -8.90 -12.07
CA ARG A 106 4.26 -8.90 -10.78
C ARG A 106 4.63 -7.47 -10.40
N VAL A 107 4.43 -7.14 -9.13
CA VAL A 107 4.89 -5.87 -8.58
C VAL A 107 6.41 -5.89 -8.45
N GLN A 108 7.09 -4.91 -9.04
CA GLN A 108 8.54 -4.75 -8.94
C GLN A 108 8.91 -4.01 -7.64
N HIS A 109 8.66 -4.63 -6.49
CA HIS A 109 8.81 -3.99 -5.18
C HIS A 109 10.23 -3.48 -4.90
N ILE A 110 11.26 -4.18 -5.38
CA ILE A 110 12.66 -3.74 -5.32
C ILE A 110 12.86 -2.41 -6.05
N HIS A 111 12.26 -2.26 -7.24
CA HIS A 111 12.36 -1.05 -8.05
C HIS A 111 11.60 0.11 -7.39
N ILE A 112 10.38 -0.16 -6.90
CA ILE A 112 9.58 0.82 -6.14
C ILE A 112 10.37 1.30 -4.91
N ALA A 113 10.95 0.39 -4.12
CA ALA A 113 11.75 0.73 -2.95
C ALA A 113 12.94 1.62 -3.32
N ARG A 114 13.63 1.33 -4.43
CA ARG A 114 14.75 2.15 -4.94
C ARG A 114 14.30 3.57 -5.31
N LEU A 115 13.20 3.71 -6.03
CA LEU A 115 12.66 5.03 -6.38
C LEU A 115 12.28 5.82 -5.12
N LEU A 116 11.57 5.20 -4.18
CA LEU A 116 11.14 5.87 -2.95
C LEU A 116 12.31 6.21 -2.01
N SER A 117 13.39 5.44 -2.05
CA SER A 117 14.62 5.69 -1.28
C SER A 117 15.29 7.04 -1.61
N THR A 118 14.90 7.72 -2.70
CA THR A 118 15.44 9.06 -3.00
C THR A 118 14.86 10.14 -2.08
N ALA A 119 13.72 9.88 -1.43
CA ALA A 119 13.12 10.78 -0.43
C ALA A 119 13.83 10.66 0.92
N LYS A 120 14.96 11.37 1.07
CA LYS A 120 15.86 11.23 2.24
C LYS A 120 15.24 11.65 3.59
N THR A 121 14.14 12.40 3.55
CA THR A 121 13.40 12.85 4.74
C THR A 121 12.40 11.82 5.27
N LEU A 122 12.19 10.71 4.56
CA LEU A 122 11.24 9.68 5.00
C LEU A 122 11.61 9.11 6.37
N ARG A 123 10.62 9.15 7.26
CA ARG A 123 10.62 8.53 8.59
C ARG A 123 9.77 7.27 8.58
N THR A 124 8.58 7.31 7.98
CA THR A 124 7.72 6.14 7.86
C THR A 124 7.27 5.94 6.42
N LEU A 125 7.27 4.67 5.99
CA LEU A 125 6.81 4.26 4.67
C LEU A 125 5.81 3.12 4.83
N ARG A 126 4.56 3.34 4.47
CA ARG A 126 3.49 2.34 4.49
C ARG A 126 3.14 1.94 3.06
N LEU A 127 3.19 0.65 2.75
CA LEU A 127 2.94 0.13 1.40
C LEU A 127 1.93 -1.00 1.42
N ASN A 128 0.78 -0.77 0.81
CA ASN A 128 -0.06 -1.84 0.30
C ASN A 128 0.33 -2.08 -1.17
N LEU A 129 1.14 -3.12 -1.39
CA LEU A 129 1.53 -3.57 -2.72
C LEU A 129 0.72 -4.83 -3.04
N ASP A 130 -0.11 -4.74 -4.07
CA ASP A 130 -0.94 -5.87 -4.53
C ASP A 130 -0.07 -6.95 -5.18
N PHE A 131 0.63 -7.74 -4.36
CA PHE A 131 1.54 -8.80 -4.80
C PHE A 131 0.77 -9.94 -5.47
N HIS A 132 1.42 -10.61 -6.43
CA HIS A 132 0.81 -11.76 -7.11
C HIS A 132 0.66 -12.96 -6.19
N GLU A 133 1.59 -13.12 -5.26
CA GLU A 133 1.64 -14.19 -4.25
C GLU A 133 0.66 -13.95 -3.08
N ASP A 134 0.15 -12.73 -2.94
CA ASP A 134 -0.81 -12.39 -1.89
C ASP A 134 -2.13 -13.13 -2.13
N HIS A 135 -2.56 -13.83 -1.10
CA HIS A 135 -3.81 -14.59 -1.08
C HIS A 135 -5.07 -13.70 -1.01
N GLN A 136 -4.91 -12.39 -0.98
CA GLN A 136 -5.94 -11.36 -0.90
C GLN A 136 -6.67 -11.33 0.46
N ALA A 137 -7.40 -10.24 0.70
CA ALA A 137 -8.18 -10.04 1.92
C ALA A 137 -9.21 -11.16 2.17
N TYR A 138 -9.38 -11.53 3.44
CA TYR A 138 -10.37 -12.51 3.91
C TYR A 138 -10.16 -13.95 3.41
N CYS A 139 -8.96 -14.30 2.96
CA CYS A 139 -8.66 -15.66 2.53
C CYS A 139 -8.86 -16.66 3.69
N ALA A 140 -9.84 -17.56 3.57
CA ALA A 140 -10.09 -18.60 4.58
C ALA A 140 -9.03 -19.73 4.59
N ASN A 141 -8.23 -19.85 3.52
CA ASN A 141 -7.24 -20.93 3.39
C ASN A 141 -5.96 -20.65 4.21
N ARG A 142 -5.87 -21.29 5.38
CA ARG A 142 -4.71 -21.17 6.29
C ARG A 142 -3.36 -21.48 5.63
N ARG A 143 -3.27 -22.51 4.78
CA ARG A 143 -1.99 -22.87 4.14
C ARG A 143 -1.48 -21.77 3.22
N LYS A 144 -2.37 -21.11 2.47
CA LYS A 144 -2.01 -19.96 1.64
C LYS A 144 -1.55 -18.77 2.48
N ARG A 145 -2.22 -18.52 3.62
CA ARG A 145 -1.82 -17.48 4.57
C ARG A 145 -0.45 -17.75 5.18
N ASP A 146 -0.22 -18.97 5.67
CA ASP A 146 1.05 -19.36 6.28
C ASP A 146 2.21 -19.27 5.26
N ALA A 147 1.98 -19.69 4.02
CA ALA A 147 2.97 -19.58 2.93
C ALA A 147 3.27 -18.12 2.56
N TRP A 148 2.25 -17.28 2.45
CA TRP A 148 2.43 -15.86 2.19
C TRP A 148 3.13 -15.15 3.34
N LEU A 149 2.75 -15.42 4.59
CA LEU A 149 3.37 -14.81 5.77
C LEU A 149 4.87 -15.11 5.84
N ALA A 150 5.29 -16.35 5.54
CA ALA A 150 6.71 -16.70 5.46
C ALA A 150 7.44 -15.85 4.40
N LEU A 151 6.93 -15.83 3.16
CA LEU A 151 7.52 -15.05 2.06
C LEU A 151 7.54 -13.54 2.36
N PHE A 152 6.46 -13.03 2.93
CA PHE A 152 6.26 -11.64 3.29
C PHE A 152 7.25 -11.19 4.38
N ARG A 153 7.38 -12.00 5.44
CA ARG A 153 8.23 -11.71 6.59
C ARG A 153 9.71 -11.93 6.29
N ASP A 154 10.04 -13.02 5.63
CA ASP A 154 11.42 -13.50 5.53
C ASP A 154 12.13 -12.99 4.26
N GLU A 155 11.38 -12.55 3.23
CA GLU A 155 11.94 -12.01 1.99
C GLU A 155 11.44 -10.58 1.68
N ARG A 156 10.13 -10.39 1.42
CA ARG A 156 9.63 -9.13 0.84
C ARG A 156 9.85 -7.91 1.73
N GLY A 157 9.53 -8.02 3.01
CA GLY A 157 9.77 -6.94 3.98
C GLY A 157 11.25 -6.59 4.14
N PRO A 158 12.12 -7.57 4.46
CA PRO A 158 13.58 -7.37 4.55
C PRO A 158 14.18 -6.70 3.31
N GLU A 159 13.82 -7.17 2.11
CA GLU A 159 14.31 -6.60 0.86
C GLU A 159 13.97 -5.10 0.72
N ILE A 160 12.74 -4.70 1.04
CA ILE A 160 12.30 -3.31 0.94
C ILE A 160 12.96 -2.44 2.01
N VAL A 161 12.92 -2.87 3.28
CA VAL A 161 13.48 -2.07 4.39
C VAL A 161 14.98 -1.87 4.22
N GLU A 162 15.73 -2.87 3.74
CA GLU A 162 17.17 -2.73 3.49
C GLU A 162 17.47 -1.67 2.43
N ILE A 163 16.73 -1.68 1.31
CA ILE A 163 16.91 -0.69 0.23
C ILE A 163 16.61 0.72 0.71
N VAL A 164 15.47 0.92 1.38
CA VAL A 164 15.06 2.26 1.83
C VAL A 164 15.98 2.75 2.95
N ALA A 165 16.31 1.89 3.92
CA ALA A 165 17.13 2.24 5.07
C ALA A 165 18.58 2.56 4.71
N ALA A 166 19.11 2.02 3.60
CA ALA A 166 20.44 2.35 3.08
C ALA A 166 20.58 3.83 2.68
N SER A 167 19.47 4.48 2.36
CA SER A 167 19.41 5.86 1.87
C SER A 167 18.73 6.82 2.85
N CYS A 168 17.70 6.36 3.55
CA CYS A 168 16.91 7.16 4.48
C CYS A 168 17.39 6.87 5.92
N LEU A 169 18.36 7.67 6.39
CA LEU A 169 18.98 7.49 7.70
C LEU A 169 18.03 7.77 8.88
N GLN A 170 16.99 8.57 8.63
CA GLN A 170 15.94 8.88 9.61
C GLN A 170 14.75 7.91 9.56
N LEU A 171 14.79 6.91 8.68
CA LEU A 171 13.71 5.92 8.59
C LEU A 171 13.56 5.18 9.92
N GLU A 172 12.34 5.19 10.45
CA GLU A 172 11.92 4.53 11.68
C GLU A 172 11.44 3.10 11.37
N TYR A 173 10.62 2.94 10.32
CA TYR A 173 10.16 1.65 9.81
C TYR A 173 9.60 1.75 8.38
N VAL A 174 9.53 0.59 7.72
CA VAL A 174 8.63 0.34 6.58
C VAL A 174 7.51 -0.56 7.07
N ALA A 175 6.25 -0.17 6.88
CA ALA A 175 5.12 -1.07 7.12
C ALA A 175 4.58 -1.59 5.79
N LEU A 176 4.37 -2.89 5.70
CA LEU A 176 3.68 -3.52 4.57
C LEU A 176 2.29 -3.95 5.03
N LEU A 177 1.28 -3.73 4.19
CA LEU A 177 -0.07 -4.17 4.52
C LEU A 177 -0.16 -5.69 4.38
N TYR A 178 -0.40 -6.37 5.49
CA TYR A 178 -0.67 -7.81 5.53
C TYR A 178 -2.17 -8.04 5.60
N HIS A 179 -2.70 -8.75 4.60
CA HIS A 179 -4.10 -9.17 4.60
C HIS A 179 -4.28 -10.39 5.50
N GLY A 180 -4.87 -10.20 6.69
CA GLY A 180 -5.24 -11.29 7.58
C GLY A 180 -6.59 -11.92 7.24
N TYR A 181 -7.02 -12.86 8.10
CA TYR A 181 -8.37 -13.43 8.01
C TYR A 181 -9.44 -12.43 8.44
N ALA A 182 -9.20 -11.69 9.53
CA ALA A 182 -10.18 -10.78 10.13
C ALA A 182 -10.12 -9.35 9.57
N GLY A 183 -9.01 -8.97 8.92
CA GLY A 183 -8.79 -7.61 8.44
C GLY A 183 -7.36 -7.44 7.93
N ALA A 184 -7.01 -6.23 7.51
CA ALA A 184 -5.68 -5.88 7.05
C ALA A 184 -4.90 -5.19 8.18
N THR A 185 -3.63 -5.55 8.34
CA THR A 185 -2.75 -5.08 9.42
C THR A 185 -1.44 -4.56 8.83
N TRP A 186 -1.01 -3.37 9.26
CA TRP A 186 0.29 -2.80 8.95
C TRP A 186 1.39 -3.53 9.73
N ALA A 187 2.11 -4.43 9.05
CA ALA A 187 3.24 -5.15 9.60
C ALA A 187 4.51 -4.32 9.45
N GLU A 188 5.15 -3.95 10.57
CA GLU A 188 6.31 -3.07 10.58
C GLU A 188 7.62 -3.86 10.46
N PHE A 189 8.51 -3.35 9.61
CA PHE A 189 9.87 -3.81 9.39
C PHE A 189 10.82 -2.68 9.78
N HIS A 190 11.65 -2.92 10.79
CA HIS A 190 12.57 -1.91 11.30
C HIS A 190 13.98 -2.08 10.70
N PRO A 191 14.66 -0.97 10.36
CA PRO A 191 16.06 -0.99 9.95
C PRO A 191 16.97 -1.70 10.95
N GLN A 192 18.09 -2.27 10.47
CA GLN A 192 19.06 -2.98 11.33
C GLN A 192 19.61 -2.13 12.50
N ARG A 193 19.64 -0.80 12.34
CA ARG A 193 20.11 0.14 13.36
C ARG A 193 19.09 0.36 14.50
N CYS A 194 17.85 -0.07 14.33
CA CYS A 194 16.80 0.07 15.33
C CYS A 194 16.88 -1.09 16.34
N ALA A 195 16.31 -0.90 17.53
CA ALA A 195 16.21 -1.95 18.54
C ALA A 195 15.27 -3.07 18.08
N GLU A 196 15.44 -4.27 18.64
CA GLU A 196 14.49 -5.37 18.47
C GLU A 196 13.14 -5.05 19.14
N PRO A 197 12.01 -5.55 18.61
CA PRO A 197 11.89 -6.49 17.48
C PRO A 197 12.04 -5.81 16.10
N ARG A 198 12.73 -6.48 15.16
CA ARG A 198 12.86 -6.00 13.76
C ARG A 198 11.65 -6.22 12.88
N PHE A 199 10.70 -7.04 13.33
CA PHE A 199 9.42 -7.29 12.67
C PHE A 199 8.31 -7.26 13.71
N VAL A 200 7.31 -6.42 13.50
CA VAL A 200 6.12 -6.31 14.36
C VAL A 200 4.88 -6.57 13.52
N LEU A 201 4.14 -7.61 13.87
CA LEU A 201 2.79 -7.85 13.36
C LEU A 201 1.86 -7.93 14.56
N ASP A 202 1.26 -6.78 14.88
CA ASP A 202 0.29 -6.66 15.96
C ASP A 202 -1.10 -6.43 15.37
N ASN A 203 -2.07 -7.26 15.74
CA ASN A 203 -3.45 -7.14 15.27
C ASN A 203 -4.31 -6.26 16.19
N THR A 204 -3.69 -5.42 17.03
CA THR A 204 -4.39 -4.42 17.83
C THR A 204 -4.62 -3.12 17.05
N GLY A 205 -5.59 -2.31 17.51
CA GLY A 205 -6.16 -1.19 16.76
C GLY A 205 -5.20 -0.09 16.29
N GLY A 206 -3.96 -0.02 16.82
CA GLY A 206 -2.94 0.91 16.33
C GLY A 206 -2.33 0.52 14.97
N HIS A 207 -2.43 -0.76 14.60
CA HIS A 207 -1.81 -1.34 13.40
C HIS A 207 -2.84 -1.84 12.38
N LEU A 208 -4.12 -1.89 12.74
CA LEU A 208 -5.19 -2.19 11.79
C LEU A 208 -5.27 -1.06 10.74
N ASP A 209 -5.52 -1.42 9.47
CA ASP A 209 -5.92 -0.41 8.50
C ASP A 209 -7.25 0.20 8.95
N SER A 210 -7.37 1.52 8.89
CA SER A 210 -8.46 2.28 9.52
C SER A 210 -9.85 2.03 8.90
N GLU A 211 -9.92 1.23 7.84
CA GLU A 211 -11.12 0.93 7.07
C GLU A 211 -11.54 -0.53 7.29
N GLU A 212 -12.10 -0.83 8.47
CA GLU A 212 -12.80 -2.09 8.73
C GLU A 212 -14.03 -2.18 7.82
N CYS A 213 -14.01 -3.09 6.85
CA CYS A 213 -15.24 -3.50 6.19
C CYS A 213 -15.96 -4.47 7.14
N ILE A 214 -16.84 -3.95 7.99
CA ILE A 214 -17.75 -4.76 8.83
C ILE A 214 -18.70 -5.49 7.88
N ARG A 215 -18.33 -6.70 7.50
CA ARG A 215 -19.25 -7.62 6.81
C ARG A 215 -19.91 -8.49 7.87
N GLU A 216 -21.23 -8.36 8.01
CA GLU A 216 -22.04 -9.35 8.70
C GLU A 216 -22.01 -10.62 7.85
N TRP A 217 -21.09 -11.53 8.18
CA TRP A 217 -21.08 -12.86 7.59
C TRP A 217 -22.29 -13.62 8.16
N GLU A 218 -23.41 -13.63 7.45
CA GLU A 218 -24.42 -14.66 7.68
C GLU A 218 -23.73 -16.02 7.52
N SER A 219 -23.71 -16.79 8.60
CA SER A 219 -23.03 -18.08 8.66
C SER A 219 -23.64 -19.01 7.61
N MET A 220 -22.87 -19.38 6.59
CA MET A 220 -23.17 -20.53 5.73
C MET A 220 -22.76 -21.83 6.42
#